data_AF-Q9XVU0-F1
#
_entry.id   AF-Q9XVU0-F1
#
_cell.length_a   1.000
_cell.length_b   1.000
_cell.length_c   1.000
_cell.angle_alpha   90.00
_cell.angle_beta   90.00
_cell.angle_gamma   90.00
#
_symmetry.space_group_name_H-M   'P 1'
#
loop_
_entity.id
_entity.type
_entity.pdbx_description
1 polymer ?
#
loop_
_entity_poly.entity_id
_entity_poly.type
_entity_poly.pdbx_seq_one_letter_code
_entity_poly.pdbx_strand_id
1 'polypeptide(L)'
;MFTIYQLVCTAISFLLNCFLVWLILKHSPQHTGKYKWLMMYTTCFEIFWGAFDLPAEIIAHSVGCAFIVFRINQPDAWLDKNSSSWIVLVYTAIFGASMALFASHFIYRFGSLDRSFGSRYTSGWKFGVLFFIPLVYSVWWATVVRVWFWPNEDMDEYTRDMIMEKVGVRIENISYIGAMFYNSDGNGTKTLNQSAWIGVSQMWFMIMSSMSCIFGFAILCYLRLRAQLSIVSSAVNNLQLQFFYALVLQTAIPLILMHIPITIYFVCPMLDLDLDIASSFVASTITLYPAIDPLPSFLIIKSFRNATIDVFQQVFCCRPGNKYRVRPAITISGPGREFTLNAN
;
A
#
# COMPACT_ATOMS: atom_id res chain seq x y z
N MET A 1 -21.79 -8.46 -0.86
CA MET A 1 -22.48 -7.32 -1.51
C MET A 1 -21.66 -6.09 -1.18
N PHE A 2 -20.87 -5.64 -2.15
CA PHE A 2 -20.03 -4.45 -2.02
C PHE A 2 -20.81 -3.30 -1.38
N THR A 3 -20.23 -2.70 -0.35
CA THR A 3 -20.71 -1.38 0.04
C THR A 3 -20.47 -0.44 -1.14
N ILE A 4 -21.42 0.44 -1.44
CA ILE A 4 -21.25 1.47 -2.48
C ILE A 4 -19.93 2.22 -2.25
N TYR A 5 -19.58 2.43 -0.99
CA TYR A 5 -18.31 3.00 -0.55
C TYR A 5 -17.08 2.22 -1.07
N GLN A 6 -17.04 0.89 -0.88
CA GLN A 6 -15.94 0.06 -1.33
C GLN A 6 -15.77 0.11 -2.85
N LEU A 7 -16.87 -0.02 -3.59
CA LEU A 7 -16.82 0.04 -5.05
C LEU A 7 -16.28 1.39 -5.55
N VAL A 8 -16.72 2.50 -4.94
CA VAL A 8 -16.24 3.84 -5.28
C VAL A 8 -14.75 3.99 -4.96
N CYS A 9 -14.30 3.56 -3.78
CA CYS A 9 -12.90 3.62 -3.39
C CYS A 9 -12.00 2.79 -4.32
N THR A 10 -12.40 1.56 -4.63
CA THR A 10 -11.67 0.70 -5.57
C THR A 10 -11.61 1.31 -6.96
N ALA A 11 -12.74 1.84 -7.48
CA ALA A 11 -12.77 2.48 -8.79
C ALA A 11 -11.82 3.69 -8.86
N ILE A 12 -11.85 4.55 -7.83
CA ILE A 12 -10.93 5.70 -7.73
C ILE A 12 -9.48 5.22 -7.63
N SER A 13 -9.19 4.24 -6.77
CA SER A 13 -7.84 3.69 -6.62
C SER A 13 -7.30 3.13 -7.93
N PHE A 14 -8.10 2.34 -8.65
CA PHE A 14 -7.71 1.78 -9.93
C PHE A 14 -7.39 2.89 -10.95
N LEU A 15 -8.28 3.89 -11.09
CA LEU A 15 -8.07 5.00 -12.02
C LEU A 15 -6.81 5.81 -11.68
N LEU A 16 -6.62 6.17 -10.41
CA LEU A 16 -5.47 6.97 -9.99
C LEU A 16 -4.16 6.18 -10.13
N ASN A 17 -4.11 4.91 -9.71
CA ASN A 17 -2.89 4.13 -9.86
C ASN A 17 -2.57 3.81 -11.33
N CYS A 18 -3.56 3.55 -12.18
CA CYS A 18 -3.33 3.44 -13.63
C CYS A 18 -2.78 4.75 -14.22
N PHE A 19 -3.29 5.90 -13.76
CA PHE A 19 -2.75 7.20 -14.16
C PHE A 19 -1.31 7.39 -13.65
N LEU A 20 -0.99 6.94 -12.44
CA LEU A 20 0.37 6.93 -11.90
C LEU A 20 1.30 6.05 -12.73
N VAL A 21 0.87 4.87 -13.17
CA VAL A 21 1.63 4.02 -14.10
C VAL A 21 1.97 4.80 -15.37
N TRP A 22 0.99 5.49 -15.97
CA TRP A 22 1.21 6.31 -17.16
C TRP A 22 2.23 7.45 -16.89
N LEU A 23 2.12 8.15 -15.76
CA LEU A 23 3.08 9.18 -15.34
C LEU A 23 4.48 8.62 -15.15
N ILE A 24 4.62 7.48 -14.48
CA ILE A 24 5.92 6.83 -14.26
C ILE A 24 6.55 6.46 -15.60
N LEU A 25 5.76 5.90 -16.54
CA LEU A 25 6.26 5.48 -17.84
C LEU A 25 6.67 6.67 -18.73
N LYS A 26 5.84 7.71 -18.81
CA LYS A 26 5.99 8.80 -19.79
C LYS A 26 6.63 10.09 -19.25
N HIS A 27 6.50 10.37 -17.96
CA HIS A 27 6.87 11.65 -17.34
C HIS A 27 7.94 11.54 -16.25
N SER A 28 8.49 10.34 -16.00
CA SER A 28 9.67 10.21 -15.13
C SER A 28 10.90 10.82 -15.79
N PRO A 29 11.64 11.73 -15.11
CA PRO A 29 12.89 12.26 -15.63
C PRO A 29 13.92 11.16 -15.93
N GLN A 30 14.78 11.36 -16.93
CA GLN A 30 15.82 10.38 -17.29
C GLN A 30 16.77 10.07 -16.10
N HIS A 31 17.06 11.07 -15.27
CA HIS A 31 17.88 10.93 -14.06
C HIS A 31 17.26 10.08 -12.95
N THR A 32 15.98 9.71 -13.05
CA THR A 32 15.34 8.76 -12.13
C THR A 32 16.01 7.39 -12.18
N GLY A 33 16.50 6.97 -13.35
CA GLY A 33 17.19 5.71 -13.53
C GLY A 33 16.39 4.50 -13.03
N LYS A 34 17.05 3.58 -12.31
CA LYS A 34 16.45 2.33 -11.81
C LYS A 34 15.32 2.54 -10.79
N TYR A 35 15.28 3.68 -10.10
CA TYR A 35 14.19 4.01 -9.15
C TYR A 35 12.81 3.95 -9.80
N LYS A 36 12.73 4.25 -11.11
CA LYS A 36 11.50 4.16 -11.92
C LYS A 36 10.81 2.81 -11.80
N TRP A 37 11.60 1.72 -11.80
CA TRP A 37 11.07 0.37 -11.73
C TRP A 37 10.56 0.00 -10.34
N LEU A 38 11.13 0.61 -9.30
CA LEU A 38 10.66 0.41 -7.93
C LEU A 38 9.33 1.13 -7.70
N MET A 39 9.21 2.38 -8.18
CA MET A 39 7.93 3.10 -8.19
C MET A 39 6.86 2.34 -8.98
N MET A 40 7.24 1.77 -10.14
CA MET A 40 6.33 0.95 -10.95
C MET A 40 5.86 -0.29 -10.18
N TYR A 41 6.78 -1.00 -9.53
CA TYR A 41 6.43 -2.18 -8.73
C TYR A 41 5.50 -1.86 -7.57
N THR A 42 5.78 -0.79 -6.81
CA THR A 42 4.87 -0.33 -5.74
C THR A 42 3.51 0.02 -6.30
N THR A 43 3.44 0.77 -7.40
CA THR A 43 2.15 1.14 -8.03
C THR A 43 1.38 -0.09 -8.51
N CYS A 44 2.04 -1.06 -9.14
CA CYS A 44 1.41 -2.31 -9.56
C CYS A 44 0.92 -3.15 -8.37
N PHE A 45 1.68 -3.15 -7.26
CA PHE A 45 1.27 -3.78 -6.02
C PHE A 45 0.00 -3.13 -5.46
N GLU A 46 -0.09 -1.79 -5.45
CA GLU A 46 -1.30 -1.08 -5.00
C GLU A 46 -2.51 -1.32 -5.91
N ILE A 47 -2.31 -1.41 -7.24
CA ILE A 47 -3.38 -1.82 -8.17
C ILE A 47 -3.86 -3.22 -7.83
N PHE A 48 -2.92 -4.16 -7.61
CA PHE A 48 -3.25 -5.54 -7.28
C PHE A 48 -4.01 -5.61 -5.95
N TRP A 49 -3.54 -4.92 -4.92
CA TRP A 49 -4.22 -4.83 -3.63
C TRP A 49 -5.64 -4.25 -3.78
N GLY A 50 -5.78 -3.08 -4.41
CA GLY A 50 -7.08 -2.42 -4.57
C GLY A 50 -8.07 -3.26 -5.38
N ALA A 51 -7.59 -3.99 -6.40
CA ALA A 51 -8.42 -4.92 -7.17
C ALA A 51 -8.79 -6.17 -6.36
N PHE A 52 -7.88 -6.68 -5.51
CA PHE A 52 -8.09 -7.87 -4.69
C PHE A 52 -9.02 -7.61 -3.49
N ASP A 53 -9.17 -6.34 -3.08
CA ASP A 53 -10.14 -5.93 -2.05
C ASP A 53 -11.59 -6.32 -2.43
N LEU A 54 -11.93 -6.28 -3.72
CA LEU A 54 -13.26 -6.67 -4.20
C LEU A 54 -13.58 -8.15 -3.95
N PRO A 55 -12.87 -9.13 -4.54
CA PRO A 55 -13.21 -10.53 -4.25
C PRO A 55 -13.08 -10.88 -2.76
N ALA A 56 -12.23 -10.17 -2.00
CA ALA A 56 -12.03 -10.42 -0.59
C ALA A 56 -13.24 -10.07 0.29
N GLU A 57 -13.94 -8.95 0.03
CA GLU A 57 -15.09 -8.46 0.83
C GLU A 57 -14.89 -8.68 2.35
N ILE A 58 -13.73 -8.30 2.86
CA ILE A 58 -13.32 -8.64 4.23
C ILE A 58 -14.06 -7.80 5.26
N ILE A 59 -14.55 -8.49 6.29
CA ILE A 59 -15.11 -7.91 7.51
C ILE A 59 -14.22 -8.35 8.67
N ALA A 60 -13.84 -7.41 9.53
CA ALA A 60 -13.06 -7.69 10.73
C ALA A 60 -13.91 -7.38 11.97
N HIS A 61 -13.98 -8.28 12.94
CA HIS A 61 -14.66 -8.07 14.21
C HIS A 61 -13.82 -8.58 15.39
N SER A 62 -13.82 -7.83 16.49
CA SER A 62 -13.18 -8.22 17.75
C SER A 62 -14.24 -8.44 18.82
N VAL A 63 -14.11 -9.52 19.60
CA VAL A 63 -15.08 -9.89 20.64
C VAL A 63 -14.39 -10.55 21.80
N GLY A 64 -14.56 -9.99 22.99
CA GLY A 64 -13.86 -10.38 24.20
C GLY A 64 -12.37 -10.48 23.93
N CYS A 65 -11.86 -11.71 23.94
CA CYS A 65 -10.46 -11.99 23.70
C CYS A 65 -10.11 -12.48 22.29
N ALA A 66 -11.05 -12.44 21.36
CA ALA A 66 -10.89 -12.97 20.01
C ALA A 66 -10.85 -11.85 18.97
N PHE A 67 -10.05 -12.07 17.93
CA PHE A 67 -10.21 -11.36 16.66
C PHE A 67 -10.66 -12.35 15.60
N ILE A 68 -11.55 -11.91 14.71
CA ILE A 68 -11.98 -12.68 13.55
C ILE A 68 -12.00 -11.78 12.32
N VAL A 69 -11.42 -12.27 11.23
CA VAL A 69 -11.40 -11.60 9.93
C VAL A 69 -12.01 -12.58 8.94
N PHE A 70 -13.12 -12.21 8.32
CA PHE A 70 -13.92 -13.14 7.55
C PHE A 70 -14.55 -12.53 6.31
N ARG A 71 -14.93 -13.43 5.41
CA ARG A 71 -15.76 -13.19 4.24
C ARG A 71 -17.05 -13.96 4.39
N ILE A 72 -18.18 -13.36 4.03
CA ILE A 72 -19.48 -14.03 3.97
C ILE A 72 -19.56 -14.84 2.66
N ASN A 73 -19.82 -16.14 2.76
CA ASN A 73 -20.03 -17.02 1.61
C ASN A 73 -21.50 -16.97 1.22
N GLN A 74 -21.83 -16.18 0.19
CA GLN A 74 -23.20 -16.13 -0.28
C GLN A 74 -23.60 -17.46 -0.97
N PRO A 75 -24.83 -17.96 -0.80
CA PRO A 75 -25.28 -19.23 -1.36
C PRO A 75 -25.18 -19.31 -2.89
N ASP A 76 -25.33 -18.15 -3.55
CA ASP A 76 -25.29 -17.94 -5.00
C ASP A 76 -23.93 -17.45 -5.51
N ALA A 77 -22.92 -17.31 -4.63
CA ALA A 77 -21.60 -16.89 -5.04
C ALA A 77 -20.90 -17.95 -5.91
N TRP A 78 -20.12 -17.50 -6.89
CA TRP A 78 -19.27 -18.38 -7.70
C TRP A 78 -18.12 -19.04 -6.93
N LEU A 79 -17.84 -18.57 -5.71
CA LEU A 79 -16.75 -19.03 -4.87
C LEU A 79 -17.26 -20.04 -3.85
N ASP A 80 -16.66 -21.23 -3.84
CA ASP A 80 -16.88 -22.21 -2.79
C ASP A 80 -16.22 -21.77 -1.47
N LYS A 81 -16.57 -22.44 -0.37
CA LYS A 81 -16.02 -22.14 0.96
C LYS A 81 -14.49 -22.23 1.01
N ASN A 82 -13.91 -23.22 0.33
CA ASN A 82 -12.46 -23.41 0.31
C ASN A 82 -11.77 -22.25 -0.44
N SER A 83 -12.24 -21.88 -1.64
CA SER A 83 -11.68 -20.73 -2.36
C SER A 83 -11.84 -19.44 -1.57
N SER A 84 -12.97 -19.26 -0.88
CA SER A 84 -13.19 -18.09 -0.02
C SER A 84 -12.18 -18.01 1.12
N SER A 85 -11.82 -19.14 1.76
CA SER A 85 -10.77 -19.16 2.78
C SER A 85 -9.38 -18.83 2.21
N TRP A 86 -9.08 -19.29 0.99
CA TRP A 86 -7.84 -18.92 0.30
C TRP A 86 -7.80 -17.44 -0.05
N ILE A 87 -8.93 -16.83 -0.42
CA ILE A 87 -9.01 -15.39 -0.69
C ILE A 87 -8.70 -14.59 0.58
N VAL A 88 -9.30 -14.95 1.73
CA VAL A 88 -9.01 -14.30 3.02
C VAL A 88 -7.52 -14.42 3.39
N LEU A 89 -6.94 -15.62 3.19
CA LEU A 89 -5.52 -15.85 3.42
C LEU A 89 -4.64 -14.98 2.52
N VAL A 90 -4.91 -14.94 1.21
CA VAL A 90 -4.14 -14.13 0.25
C VAL A 90 -4.28 -12.65 0.58
N TYR A 91 -5.47 -12.17 0.92
CA TYR A 91 -5.69 -10.78 1.32
C TYR A 91 -4.79 -10.41 2.51
N THR A 92 -4.79 -11.21 3.57
CA THR A 92 -3.92 -10.94 4.73
C THR A 92 -2.43 -11.12 4.44
N ALA A 93 -2.06 -11.97 3.49
CA ALA A 93 -0.67 -12.09 3.05
C ALA A 93 -0.18 -10.87 2.26
N ILE A 94 -1.05 -10.25 1.44
CA ILE A 94 -0.71 -9.00 0.74
C ILE A 94 -0.56 -7.87 1.78
N PHE A 95 -1.43 -7.84 2.80
CA PHE A 95 -1.30 -6.93 3.93
C PHE A 95 0.10 -7.02 4.56
N GLY A 96 0.57 -8.25 4.87
CA GLY A 96 1.89 -8.50 5.45
C GLY A 96 3.07 -8.05 4.57
N ALA A 97 2.88 -7.95 3.25
CA ALA A 97 3.90 -7.49 2.32
C ALA A 97 4.06 -5.96 2.28
N SER A 98 3.00 -5.20 2.62
CA SER A 98 2.89 -3.75 2.39
C SER A 98 4.02 -2.94 3.05
N MET A 99 4.36 -3.22 4.31
CA MET A 99 5.43 -2.48 5.00
C MET A 99 6.83 -2.90 4.57
N ALA A 100 7.00 -4.17 4.23
CA ALA A 100 8.24 -4.67 3.66
C ALA A 100 8.51 -4.04 2.27
N LEU A 101 7.47 -3.73 1.51
CA LEU A 101 7.54 -2.98 0.25
C LEU A 101 8.10 -1.58 0.46
N PHE A 102 7.53 -0.80 1.39
CA PHE A 102 8.06 0.53 1.71
C PHE A 102 9.47 0.48 2.31
N ALA A 103 9.77 -0.49 3.17
CA ALA A 103 11.11 -0.71 3.71
C ALA A 103 12.14 -0.93 2.58
N SER A 104 11.81 -1.78 1.61
CA SER A 104 12.64 -2.02 0.42
C SER A 104 12.83 -0.75 -0.41
N HIS A 105 11.77 0.06 -0.51
CA HIS A 105 11.79 1.36 -1.18
C HIS A 105 12.76 2.34 -0.51
N PHE A 106 12.74 2.43 0.83
CA PHE A 106 13.66 3.28 1.60
C PHE A 106 15.11 2.78 1.58
N ILE A 107 15.35 1.46 1.64
CA ILE A 107 16.70 0.88 1.47
C ILE A 107 17.30 1.33 0.13
N TYR A 108 16.53 1.17 -0.96
CA TYR A 108 16.97 1.62 -2.27
C TYR A 108 17.19 3.13 -2.32
N ARG A 109 16.26 3.90 -1.74
CA ARG A 109 16.33 5.36 -1.70
C ARG A 109 17.63 5.81 -1.06
N PHE A 110 18.00 5.24 0.08
CA PHE A 110 19.25 5.54 0.74
C PHE A 110 20.45 5.16 -0.12
N GLY A 111 20.46 3.97 -0.72
CA GLY A 111 21.52 3.55 -1.66
C GLY A 111 21.66 4.43 -2.90
N SER A 112 20.59 5.13 -3.32
CA SER A 112 20.67 6.13 -4.40
C SER A 112 21.33 7.45 -3.97
N LEU A 113 21.31 7.76 -2.67
CA LEU A 113 21.92 8.96 -2.07
C LEU A 113 23.34 8.71 -1.57
N ASP A 114 23.63 7.49 -1.09
CA ASP A 114 24.95 7.09 -0.66
C ASP A 114 25.58 6.06 -1.61
N ARG A 115 26.55 6.51 -2.42
CA ARG A 115 27.17 5.68 -3.46
C ARG A 115 27.88 4.44 -2.89
N SER A 116 28.48 4.55 -1.71
CA SER A 116 29.14 3.41 -1.03
C SER A 116 28.13 2.33 -0.66
N PHE A 117 27.06 2.69 0.06
CA PHE A 117 25.98 1.78 0.40
C PHE A 117 25.32 1.23 -0.86
N GLY A 118 25.01 2.09 -1.83
CA GLY A 118 24.34 1.70 -3.06
C GLY A 118 25.13 0.69 -3.88
N SER A 119 26.44 0.90 -4.06
CA SER A 119 27.33 -0.07 -4.71
C SER A 119 27.33 -1.41 -3.97
N ARG A 120 27.33 -1.37 -2.63
CA ARG A 120 27.43 -2.58 -1.81
C ARG A 120 26.14 -3.37 -1.68
N TYR A 121 24.97 -2.72 -1.63
CA TYR A 121 23.71 -3.36 -1.25
C TYR A 121 22.56 -3.20 -2.25
N THR A 122 22.61 -2.22 -3.17
CA THR A 122 21.47 -1.93 -4.07
C THR A 122 21.84 -1.93 -5.55
N SER A 123 23.06 -2.36 -5.90
CA SER A 123 23.58 -2.42 -7.27
C SER A 123 23.47 -3.81 -7.90
N GLY A 124 23.54 -3.88 -9.23
CA GLY A 124 23.52 -5.15 -9.97
C GLY A 124 22.30 -6.03 -9.62
N TRP A 125 22.55 -7.32 -9.36
CA TRP A 125 21.54 -8.31 -8.97
C TRP A 125 20.89 -8.01 -7.61
N LYS A 126 21.57 -7.28 -6.72
CA LYS A 126 21.07 -6.94 -5.38
C LYS A 126 19.89 -5.97 -5.46
N PHE A 127 19.78 -5.20 -6.53
CA PHE A 127 18.57 -4.42 -6.83
C PHE A 127 17.35 -5.34 -6.95
N GLY A 128 17.50 -6.50 -7.60
CA GLY A 128 16.43 -7.50 -7.74
C GLY A 128 15.99 -8.09 -6.41
N VAL A 129 16.91 -8.27 -5.45
CA VAL A 129 16.60 -8.76 -4.10
C VAL A 129 15.55 -7.89 -3.39
N LEU A 130 15.57 -6.58 -3.62
CA LEU A 130 14.61 -5.65 -3.01
C LEU A 130 13.15 -5.91 -3.43
N PHE A 131 12.92 -6.49 -4.61
CA PHE A 131 11.58 -6.88 -5.07
C PHE A 131 11.11 -8.21 -4.43
N PHE A 132 12.03 -9.03 -3.93
CA PHE A 132 11.72 -10.29 -3.28
C PHE A 132 11.47 -10.15 -1.78
N ILE A 133 12.01 -9.12 -1.12
CA ILE A 133 11.79 -8.88 0.32
C ILE A 133 10.28 -8.85 0.66
N PRO A 134 9.42 -8.10 -0.06
CA PRO A 134 7.98 -8.09 0.25
C PRO A 134 7.31 -9.44 0.02
N LEU A 135 7.77 -10.21 -0.98
CA LEU A 135 7.26 -11.55 -1.25
C LEU A 135 7.60 -12.53 -0.12
N VAL A 136 8.82 -12.45 0.44
CA VAL A 136 9.22 -13.27 1.59
C VAL A 136 8.35 -12.95 2.81
N TYR A 137 8.10 -11.66 3.09
CA TYR A 137 7.21 -11.25 4.17
C TYR A 137 5.77 -11.70 3.92
N SER A 138 5.28 -11.63 2.68
CA SER A 138 3.95 -12.11 2.30
C SER A 138 3.79 -13.61 2.58
N VAL A 139 4.76 -14.42 2.14
CA VAL A 139 4.74 -15.88 2.34
C VAL A 139 4.87 -16.22 3.83
N TRP A 140 5.73 -15.52 4.57
CA TRP A 140 5.84 -15.71 6.02
C TRP A 140 4.50 -15.39 6.71
N TRP A 141 3.88 -14.27 6.37
CA TRP A 141 2.57 -13.89 6.90
C TRP A 141 1.50 -14.95 6.58
N ALA A 142 1.42 -15.41 5.33
CA ALA A 142 0.53 -16.48 4.93
C ALA A 142 0.74 -17.75 5.75
N THR A 143 1.99 -18.17 5.96
CA THR A 143 2.32 -19.35 6.77
C THR A 143 1.86 -19.17 8.22
N VAL A 144 2.09 -18.00 8.83
CA VAL A 144 1.64 -17.71 10.20
C VAL A 144 0.12 -17.82 10.30
N VAL A 145 -0.61 -17.18 9.39
CA VAL A 145 -2.07 -17.25 9.35
C VAL A 145 -2.55 -18.68 9.18
N ARG A 146 -1.96 -19.43 8.24
CA ARG A 146 -2.37 -20.80 7.92
C ARG A 146 -2.10 -21.80 9.03
N VAL A 147 -1.04 -21.60 9.82
CA VAL A 147 -0.64 -22.51 10.91
C VAL A 147 -1.35 -22.16 12.21
N TRP A 148 -1.44 -20.86 12.56
CA TRP A 148 -1.86 -20.44 13.90
C TRP A 148 -3.27 -19.87 13.97
N PHE A 149 -3.80 -19.33 12.87
CA PHE A 149 -5.07 -18.59 12.83
C PHE A 149 -6.10 -19.22 11.89
N TRP A 150 -5.89 -20.48 11.51
CA TRP A 150 -6.83 -21.21 10.67
C TRP A 150 -8.08 -21.61 11.49
N PRO A 151 -9.26 -21.70 10.86
CA PRO A 151 -10.49 -22.13 11.53
C PRO A 151 -10.34 -23.40 12.35
N ASN A 152 -10.93 -23.40 13.54
CA ASN A 152 -10.95 -24.52 14.48
C ASN A 152 -12.27 -24.52 15.27
N GLU A 153 -12.60 -25.67 15.87
CA GLU A 153 -13.90 -25.89 16.54
C GLU A 153 -14.11 -24.96 17.74
N ASP A 154 -13.06 -24.70 18.53
CA ASP A 154 -13.15 -23.83 19.70
C ASP A 154 -13.51 -22.39 19.31
N MET A 155 -12.88 -21.88 18.24
CA MET A 155 -13.17 -20.57 17.68
C MET A 155 -14.57 -20.52 17.06
N ASP A 156 -15.01 -21.61 16.43
CA ASP A 156 -16.36 -21.73 15.90
C ASP A 156 -17.41 -21.62 17.02
N GLU A 157 -17.24 -22.37 18.11
CA GLU A 157 -18.16 -22.33 19.25
C GLU A 157 -18.17 -20.94 19.91
N TYR A 158 -17.00 -20.34 20.14
CA TYR A 158 -16.89 -19.04 20.79
C TYR A 158 -17.51 -17.89 19.99
N THR A 159 -17.37 -17.90 18.66
CA THR A 159 -17.82 -16.78 17.81
C THR A 159 -19.18 -16.99 17.17
N ARG A 160 -19.77 -18.20 17.24
CA ARG A 160 -21.06 -18.56 16.60
C ARG A 160 -22.19 -17.59 16.89
N ASP A 161 -22.51 -17.39 18.16
CA ASP A 161 -23.67 -16.59 18.58
C ASP A 161 -23.44 -15.12 18.25
N MET A 162 -22.22 -14.64 18.41
CA MET A 162 -21.86 -13.26 18.07
C MET A 162 -21.95 -12.98 16.58
N ILE A 163 -21.40 -13.84 15.72
CA ILE A 163 -21.48 -13.64 14.27
C ILE A 163 -22.95 -13.64 13.84
N MET A 164 -23.77 -14.51 14.43
CA MET A 164 -25.21 -14.52 14.18
C MET A 164 -25.87 -13.21 14.64
N GLU A 165 -25.53 -12.68 15.82
CA GLU A 165 -26.09 -11.44 16.35
C GLU A 165 -25.67 -10.19 15.54
N LYS A 166 -24.37 -10.06 15.23
CA LYS A 166 -23.80 -8.86 14.61
C LYS A 166 -23.95 -8.83 13.10
N VAL A 167 -23.86 -10.00 12.45
CA VAL A 167 -23.82 -10.12 10.99
C VAL A 167 -25.12 -10.72 10.46
N GLY A 168 -25.88 -11.46 11.28
CA GLY A 168 -27.10 -12.14 10.84
C GLY A 168 -26.82 -13.40 10.01
N VAL A 169 -25.61 -13.97 10.11
CA VAL A 169 -25.17 -15.11 9.31
C VAL A 169 -24.64 -16.21 10.22
N ARG A 170 -24.87 -17.47 9.85
CA ARG A 170 -24.30 -18.61 10.58
C ARG A 170 -22.80 -18.76 10.30
N ILE A 171 -22.05 -19.17 11.30
CA ILE A 171 -20.60 -19.37 11.18
C ILE A 171 -20.20 -20.36 10.07
N GLU A 172 -21.04 -21.34 9.77
CA GLU A 172 -20.78 -22.29 8.69
C GLU A 172 -20.75 -21.63 7.30
N ASN A 173 -21.45 -20.50 7.16
CA ASN A 173 -21.59 -19.71 5.93
C ASN A 173 -20.54 -18.59 5.82
N ILE A 174 -19.54 -18.53 6.69
CA ILE A 174 -18.40 -17.61 6.54
C ILE A 174 -17.10 -18.40 6.31
N SER A 175 -16.15 -17.76 5.66
CA SER A 175 -14.76 -18.20 5.59
C SER A 175 -13.92 -17.19 6.36
N TYR A 176 -13.24 -17.64 7.40
CA TYR A 176 -12.55 -16.75 8.33
C TYR A 176 -11.12 -17.18 8.63
N ILE A 177 -10.37 -16.25 9.19
CA ILE A 177 -9.17 -16.49 9.96
C ILE A 177 -9.34 -15.77 11.31
N GLY A 178 -8.74 -16.28 12.37
CA GLY A 178 -8.92 -15.68 13.68
C GLY A 178 -8.27 -16.49 14.78
N ALA A 179 -8.21 -15.90 15.96
CA ALA A 179 -7.78 -16.58 17.16
C ALA A 179 -8.35 -15.91 18.41
N MET A 180 -8.47 -16.72 19.47
CA MET A 180 -8.74 -16.28 20.83
C MET A 180 -7.42 -16.19 21.58
N PHE A 181 -7.14 -15.07 22.25
CA PHE A 181 -5.91 -14.91 23.03
C PHE A 181 -5.94 -15.67 24.36
N TYR A 182 -7.13 -15.99 24.86
CA TYR A 182 -7.33 -16.79 26.06
C TYR A 182 -8.26 -17.96 25.77
N ASN A 183 -7.95 -19.12 26.32
CA ASN A 183 -8.88 -20.22 26.42
C ASN A 183 -9.70 -20.05 27.70
N SER A 184 -11.01 -20.27 27.64
CA SER A 184 -11.86 -20.31 28.83
C SER A 184 -12.07 -21.75 29.25
N ASP A 185 -11.50 -22.16 30.38
CA ASP A 185 -11.93 -23.41 30.99
C ASP A 185 -13.32 -23.19 31.59
N GLY A 186 -14.20 -24.19 31.56
CA GLY A 186 -15.59 -24.09 32.05
C GLY A 186 -15.74 -23.62 33.52
N ASN A 187 -14.63 -23.54 34.28
CA ASN A 187 -14.55 -22.97 35.63
C ASN A 187 -14.28 -21.46 35.68
N GLY A 188 -14.22 -20.77 34.52
CA GLY A 188 -13.95 -19.32 34.43
C GLY A 188 -12.46 -18.94 34.51
N THR A 189 -11.55 -19.91 34.58
CA THR A 189 -10.10 -19.64 34.51
C THR A 189 -9.66 -19.39 33.07
N LYS A 190 -9.02 -18.25 32.83
CA LYS A 190 -8.45 -17.89 31.53
C LYS A 190 -7.00 -18.37 31.45
N THR A 191 -6.70 -19.27 30.51
CA THR A 191 -5.33 -19.68 30.20
C THR A 191 -4.88 -19.05 28.88
N LEU A 192 -3.58 -18.80 28.72
CA LEU A 192 -3.06 -18.20 27.48
C LEU A 192 -3.16 -19.21 26.34
N ASN A 193 -3.79 -18.81 25.23
CA ASN A 193 -3.76 -19.61 24.00
C ASN A 193 -2.39 -19.49 23.35
N GLN A 194 -1.51 -20.46 23.58
CA GLN A 194 -0.13 -20.42 23.11
C GLN A 194 -0.04 -20.24 21.59
N SER A 195 -0.91 -20.88 20.82
CA SER A 195 -0.96 -20.76 19.36
C SER A 195 -1.23 -19.32 18.92
N ALA A 196 -2.20 -18.67 19.55
CA ALA A 196 -2.54 -17.27 19.26
C ALA A 196 -1.36 -16.33 19.55
N TRP A 197 -0.72 -16.51 20.71
CA TRP A 197 0.41 -15.70 21.15
C TRP A 197 1.67 -15.92 20.30
N ILE A 198 1.94 -17.14 19.87
CA ILE A 198 3.05 -17.44 18.95
C ILE A 198 2.81 -16.77 17.60
N GLY A 199 1.59 -16.91 17.05
CA GLY A 199 1.23 -16.30 15.77
C GLY A 199 1.33 -14.78 15.79
N VAL A 200 0.75 -14.13 16.81
CA VAL A 200 0.75 -12.66 16.93
C VAL A 200 2.16 -12.13 17.16
N SER A 201 3.01 -12.84 17.93
CA SER A 201 4.40 -12.45 18.17
C SER A 201 5.21 -12.39 16.87
N GLN A 202 5.00 -13.34 15.95
CA GLN A 202 5.64 -13.32 14.64
C GLN A 202 5.14 -12.15 13.78
N MET A 203 3.83 -11.86 13.79
CA MET A 203 3.28 -10.70 13.09
C MET A 203 3.85 -9.38 13.60
N TRP A 204 3.91 -9.21 14.92
CA TRP A 204 4.54 -8.06 15.55
C TRP A 204 6.01 -7.93 15.17
N PHE A 205 6.77 -9.03 15.17
CA PHE A 205 8.16 -9.00 14.73
C PHE A 205 8.31 -8.50 13.29
N MET A 206 7.48 -9.01 12.36
CA MET A 206 7.49 -8.57 10.95
C MET A 206 7.14 -7.09 10.79
N ILE A 207 6.15 -6.59 11.53
CA ILE A 207 5.77 -5.17 11.49
C ILE A 207 6.91 -4.32 12.07
N MET A 208 7.41 -4.68 13.26
CA MET A 208 8.44 -3.90 13.96
C MET A 208 9.78 -3.89 13.21
N SER A 209 10.18 -4.99 12.58
CA SER A 209 11.38 -5.04 11.74
C SER A 209 11.24 -4.13 10.52
N SER A 210 10.08 -4.16 9.85
CA SER A 210 9.78 -3.29 8.71
C SER A 210 9.72 -1.82 9.12
N MET A 211 9.09 -1.50 10.26
CA MET A 211 9.00 -0.14 10.79
C MET A 211 10.37 0.42 11.13
N SER A 212 11.17 -0.36 11.86
CA SER A 212 12.53 0.02 12.23
C SER A 212 13.38 0.29 11.00
N CYS A 213 13.22 -0.52 9.95
CA CYS A 213 13.88 -0.32 8.67
C CYS A 213 13.42 1.00 8.00
N ILE A 214 12.11 1.22 7.87
CA ILE A 214 11.54 2.43 7.29
C ILE A 214 12.04 3.67 8.02
N PHE A 215 11.87 3.75 9.34
CA PHE A 215 12.26 4.92 10.12
C PHE A 215 13.78 5.13 10.08
N GLY A 216 14.58 4.07 10.25
CA GLY A 216 16.03 4.14 10.19
C GLY A 216 16.53 4.69 8.85
N PHE A 217 16.09 4.11 7.73
CA PHE A 217 16.50 4.57 6.41
C PHE A 217 15.88 5.93 6.02
N ALA A 218 14.68 6.26 6.49
CA ALA A 218 14.10 7.59 6.29
C ALA A 218 14.92 8.67 6.98
N ILE A 219 15.34 8.45 8.23
CA ILE A 219 16.23 9.37 8.96
C ILE A 219 17.57 9.51 8.25
N LEU A 220 18.20 8.38 7.86
CA LEU A 220 19.47 8.40 7.13
C LEU A 220 19.36 9.15 5.79
N CYS A 221 18.26 8.94 5.04
CA CYS A 221 17.96 9.68 3.82
C CYS A 221 17.84 11.18 4.08
N TYR A 222 17.07 11.56 5.11
CA TYR A 222 16.88 12.97 5.47
C TYR A 222 18.20 13.66 5.83
N LEU A 223 19.01 13.04 6.69
CA LEU A 223 20.31 13.57 7.09
C LEU A 223 21.25 13.72 5.89
N ARG A 224 21.33 12.71 5.03
CA ARG A 224 22.18 12.74 3.83
C ARG A 224 21.73 13.81 2.85
N LEU A 225 20.43 13.94 2.64
CA LEU A 225 19.85 14.89 1.72
C LEU A 225 20.03 16.34 2.20
N ARG A 226 19.89 16.59 3.51
CA ARG A 226 20.18 17.90 4.10
C ARG A 226 21.63 18.30 3.92
N ALA A 227 22.58 17.39 4.13
CA ALA A 227 24.00 17.65 3.94
C ALA A 227 24.35 17.97 2.47
N GLN A 228 23.67 17.33 1.51
CA GLN A 228 23.83 17.65 0.08
C GLN A 228 23.20 19.01 -0.28
N LEU A 229 22.07 19.34 0.34
CA LEU A 229 21.34 20.58 0.07
C LEU A 229 22.03 21.83 0.65
N SER A 230 22.73 21.71 1.78
CA SER A 230 23.55 22.80 2.30
C SER A 230 24.70 23.17 1.36
N ILE A 231 25.08 22.27 0.46
CA ILE A 231 26.15 22.48 -0.53
C ILE A 231 25.57 23.00 -1.86
N VAL A 232 24.36 22.57 -2.24
CA VAL A 232 23.72 22.89 -3.53
C VAL A 232 22.57 23.88 -3.34
N SER A 233 22.69 25.11 -3.85
CA SER A 233 21.76 26.23 -3.54
C SER A 233 20.29 26.00 -3.93
N SER A 234 19.99 25.08 -4.85
CA SER A 234 18.64 24.88 -5.38
C SER A 234 17.86 23.78 -4.64
N ALA A 235 17.41 24.07 -3.42
CA ALA A 235 16.66 23.14 -2.56
C ALA A 235 15.44 22.51 -3.27
N VAL A 236 14.56 23.35 -3.81
CA VAL A 236 13.27 22.93 -4.39
C VAL A 236 13.42 22.26 -5.76
N ASN A 237 14.57 22.39 -6.43
CA ASN A 237 14.82 21.77 -7.74
C ASN A 237 15.50 20.40 -7.65
N ASN A 238 15.85 19.95 -6.45
CA ASN A 238 16.49 18.65 -6.30
C ASN A 238 15.46 17.53 -6.51
N LEU A 239 15.57 16.80 -7.62
CA LEU A 239 14.75 15.64 -7.93
C LEU A 239 14.77 14.60 -6.80
N GLN A 240 15.90 14.46 -6.10
CA GLN A 240 16.00 13.54 -4.98
C GLN A 240 15.16 13.99 -3.76
N LEU A 241 14.99 15.30 -3.56
CA LEU A 241 14.13 15.82 -2.50
C LEU A 241 12.65 15.55 -2.79
N GLN A 242 12.24 15.70 -4.04
CA GLN A 242 10.88 15.39 -4.47
C GLN A 242 10.54 13.91 -4.24
N PHE A 243 11.39 12.99 -4.72
CA PHE A 243 11.16 11.56 -4.53
C PHE A 243 11.21 11.12 -3.07
N PHE A 244 12.06 11.74 -2.25
CA PHE A 244 12.11 11.44 -0.82
C PHE A 244 10.81 11.86 -0.11
N TYR A 245 10.36 13.12 -0.28
CA TYR A 245 9.13 13.57 0.37
C TYR A 245 7.88 12.86 -0.15
N ALA A 246 7.82 12.57 -1.45
CA ALA A 246 6.74 11.77 -2.01
C ALA A 246 6.69 10.38 -1.34
N LEU A 247 7.84 9.72 -1.17
CA LEU A 247 7.92 8.42 -0.51
C LEU A 247 7.53 8.49 0.96
N VAL A 248 8.00 9.50 1.70
CA VAL A 248 7.63 9.69 3.12
C VAL A 248 6.13 9.87 3.28
N LEU A 249 5.48 10.68 2.44
CA LEU A 249 4.03 10.86 2.49
C LEU A 249 3.26 9.61 2.05
N GLN A 250 3.73 8.91 1.01
CA GLN A 250 3.16 7.61 0.61
C GLN A 250 3.20 6.63 1.77
N THR A 251 4.35 6.46 2.43
CA THR A 251 4.46 5.54 3.58
C THR A 251 3.64 5.99 4.79
N ALA A 252 3.45 7.29 5.00
CA ALA A 252 2.61 7.80 6.08
C ALA A 252 1.13 7.44 5.91
N ILE A 253 0.64 7.29 4.67
CA ILE A 253 -0.77 7.00 4.38
C ILE A 253 -1.21 5.62 4.92
N PRO A 254 -0.61 4.48 4.53
CA PRO A 254 -0.97 3.17 5.09
C PRO A 254 -0.51 3.00 6.54
N LEU A 255 0.47 3.78 7.01
CA LEU A 255 0.78 3.84 8.44
C LEU A 255 -0.44 4.33 9.24
N ILE A 256 -1.03 5.44 8.82
CA ILE A 256 -2.13 6.12 9.53
C ILE A 256 -3.48 5.44 9.26
N LEU A 257 -3.75 5.07 8.00
CA LEU A 257 -5.06 4.56 7.58
C LEU A 257 -5.21 3.05 7.73
N MET A 258 -4.12 2.30 7.88
CA MET A 258 -4.18 0.84 7.85
C MET A 258 -3.49 0.27 9.09
N HIS A 259 -2.21 0.56 9.32
CA HIS A 259 -1.45 -0.08 10.40
C HIS A 259 -1.90 0.37 11.79
N ILE A 260 -2.01 1.69 12.05
CA ILE A 260 -2.44 2.17 13.37
C ILE A 260 -3.85 1.63 13.75
N PRO A 261 -4.89 1.75 12.90
CA PRO A 261 -6.22 1.23 13.22
C PRO A 261 -6.21 -0.27 13.48
N ILE A 262 -5.50 -1.05 12.65
CA ILE A 262 -5.40 -2.50 12.81
C ILE A 262 -4.62 -2.88 14.08
N THR A 263 -3.53 -2.17 14.40
CA THR A 263 -2.79 -2.42 15.65
C THR A 263 -3.68 -2.19 16.87
N ILE A 264 -4.48 -1.12 16.89
CA ILE A 264 -5.46 -0.88 17.96
C ILE A 264 -6.46 -2.05 18.01
N TYR A 265 -7.02 -2.41 16.85
CA TYR A 265 -7.96 -3.53 16.73
C TYR A 265 -7.40 -4.87 17.21
N PHE A 266 -6.11 -5.18 17.01
CA PHE A 266 -5.48 -6.41 17.50
C PHE A 266 -5.12 -6.35 18.98
N VAL A 267 -4.73 -5.19 19.50
CA VAL A 267 -4.36 -5.02 20.92
C VAL A 267 -5.58 -5.12 21.83
N CYS A 268 -6.75 -4.64 21.40
CA CYS A 268 -7.97 -4.68 22.21
C CYS A 268 -8.37 -6.10 22.67
N PRO A 269 -8.52 -7.11 21.80
CA PRO A 269 -8.82 -8.47 22.24
C PRO A 269 -7.67 -9.11 23.03
N MET A 270 -6.41 -8.71 22.83
CA MET A 270 -5.31 -9.14 23.70
C MET A 270 -5.46 -8.63 25.13
N LEU A 271 -6.17 -7.52 25.32
CA LEU A 271 -6.48 -6.90 26.61
C LEU A 271 -7.91 -7.21 27.09
N ASP A 272 -8.66 -8.08 26.39
CA ASP A 272 -10.04 -8.43 26.70
C ASP A 272 -11.00 -7.21 26.65
N LEU A 273 -10.75 -6.28 25.71
CA LEU A 273 -11.54 -5.07 25.49
C LEU A 273 -12.39 -5.17 24.21
N ASP A 274 -13.69 -4.90 24.34
CA ASP A 274 -14.62 -4.82 23.22
C ASP A 274 -14.65 -3.42 22.59
N LEU A 275 -14.19 -3.28 21.34
CA LEU A 275 -14.31 -2.05 20.56
C LEU A 275 -15.06 -2.29 19.24
N ASP A 276 -16.39 -2.33 19.31
CA ASP A 276 -17.22 -2.57 18.11
C ASP A 276 -17.02 -1.48 17.03
N ILE A 277 -16.82 -0.21 17.43
CA ILE A 277 -16.58 0.91 16.50
C ILE A 277 -15.26 0.75 15.72
N ALA A 278 -14.25 0.08 16.30
CA ALA A 278 -12.96 -0.10 15.65
C ALA A 278 -13.08 -0.96 14.37
N SER A 279 -14.00 -1.92 14.34
CA SER A 279 -14.20 -2.83 13.20
C SER A 279 -14.52 -2.10 11.89
N SER A 280 -15.61 -1.32 11.89
CA SER A 280 -16.12 -0.62 10.72
C SER A 280 -15.17 0.50 10.28
N PHE A 281 -14.52 1.17 11.25
CA PHE A 281 -13.52 2.18 10.98
C PHE A 281 -12.30 1.58 10.26
N VAL A 282 -11.77 0.46 10.77
CA VAL A 282 -10.63 -0.26 10.18
C VAL A 282 -10.91 -0.69 8.75
N ALA A 283 -12.05 -1.34 8.48
CA ALA A 283 -12.41 -1.75 7.13
C ALA A 283 -12.49 -0.55 6.17
N SER A 284 -13.16 0.53 6.61
CA SER A 284 -13.34 1.73 5.79
C SER A 284 -12.03 2.43 5.44
N THR A 285 -11.07 2.48 6.36
CA THR A 285 -9.79 3.15 6.16
C THR A 285 -8.83 2.31 5.33
N ILE A 286 -8.86 0.97 5.47
CA ILE A 286 -8.12 0.05 4.60
C ILE A 286 -8.58 0.16 3.15
N THR A 287 -9.90 0.17 2.91
CA THR A 287 -10.44 0.31 1.56
C THR A 287 -10.13 1.69 0.94
N LEU A 288 -10.00 2.74 1.76
CA LEU A 288 -9.71 4.10 1.29
C LEU A 288 -8.24 4.33 0.91
N TYR A 289 -7.30 3.74 1.65
CA TYR A 289 -5.88 4.10 1.53
C TYR A 289 -5.33 3.98 0.09
N PRO A 290 -5.65 2.95 -0.72
CA PRO A 290 -5.10 2.79 -2.06
C PRO A 290 -5.55 3.88 -3.03
N ALA A 291 -6.64 4.59 -2.72
CA ALA A 291 -7.10 5.75 -3.47
C ALA A 291 -6.32 7.03 -3.11
N ILE A 292 -5.81 7.12 -1.87
CA ILE A 292 -5.07 8.31 -1.39
C ILE A 292 -3.57 8.17 -1.66
N ASP A 293 -3.03 6.96 -1.60
CA ASP A 293 -1.59 6.68 -1.77
C ASP A 293 -0.92 7.29 -3.03
N PRO A 294 -1.53 7.30 -4.22
CA PRO A 294 -0.89 7.89 -5.40
C PRO A 294 -0.86 9.44 -5.37
N LEU A 295 -1.66 10.10 -4.53
CA LEU A 295 -1.80 11.57 -4.53
C LEU A 295 -0.50 12.32 -4.18
N PRO A 296 0.29 11.95 -3.16
CA PRO A 296 1.61 12.54 -2.94
C PRO A 296 2.51 12.52 -4.17
N SER A 297 2.50 11.43 -4.94
CA SER A 297 3.29 11.33 -6.18
C SER A 297 2.84 12.36 -7.21
N PHE A 298 1.53 12.60 -7.35
CA PHE A 298 1.00 13.64 -8.25
C PHE A 298 1.35 15.05 -7.80
N LEU A 299 1.31 15.33 -6.49
CA LEU A 299 1.43 16.69 -5.98
C LEU A 299 2.89 17.13 -5.74
N ILE A 300 3.77 16.21 -5.34
CA ILE A 300 5.15 16.52 -4.93
C ILE A 300 6.12 16.47 -6.11
N ILE A 301 6.02 15.45 -6.97
CA ILE A 301 6.97 15.25 -8.07
C ILE A 301 6.63 16.23 -9.18
N LYS A 302 7.50 17.21 -9.45
CA LYS A 302 7.20 18.34 -10.35
C LYS A 302 6.79 17.90 -11.76
N SER A 303 7.49 16.90 -12.32
CA SER A 303 7.17 16.40 -13.65
C SER A 303 5.79 15.72 -13.69
N PHE A 304 5.43 15.00 -12.63
CA PHE A 304 4.13 14.36 -12.50
C PHE A 304 3.02 15.39 -12.27
N ARG A 305 3.27 16.38 -11.39
CA ARG A 305 2.33 17.47 -11.13
C ARG A 305 2.02 18.26 -12.39
N ASN A 306 3.05 18.66 -13.13
CA ASN A 306 2.86 19.44 -14.36
C ASN A 306 2.05 18.63 -15.39
N ALA A 307 2.38 17.36 -15.61
CA ALA A 307 1.62 16.49 -16.49
C ALA A 307 0.17 16.27 -16.01
N THR A 308 -0.05 16.17 -14.70
CA THR A 308 -1.39 16.04 -14.11
C THR A 308 -2.22 17.30 -14.35
N ILE A 309 -1.64 18.48 -14.14
CA ILE A 309 -2.29 19.77 -14.42
C ILE A 309 -2.60 19.89 -15.91
N ASP A 310 -1.68 19.50 -16.80
CA ASP A 310 -1.88 19.57 -18.25
C ASP A 310 -3.05 18.67 -18.69
N VAL A 311 -3.12 17.44 -18.19
CA VAL A 311 -4.25 16.52 -18.45
C VAL A 311 -5.55 17.09 -17.91
N PHE A 312 -5.56 17.60 -16.68
CA PHE A 312 -6.75 18.20 -16.07
C PHE A 312 -7.25 19.41 -16.87
N GLN A 313 -6.34 20.27 -17.33
CA GLN A 313 -6.68 21.39 -18.21
C GLN A 313 -7.24 20.94 -19.55
N GLN A 314 -6.68 19.89 -20.16
CA GLN A 314 -7.16 19.39 -21.46
C GLN A 314 -8.55 18.76 -21.35
N VAL A 315 -8.82 18.01 -20.27
CA VAL A 315 -10.09 17.29 -20.09
C VAL A 315 -11.21 18.21 -19.59
N PHE A 316 -10.93 19.07 -18.60
CA PHE A 316 -11.96 19.86 -17.92
C PHE A 316 -12.01 21.34 -18.33
N CYS A 317 -10.88 21.93 -18.74
CA CYS A 317 -10.78 23.35 -19.05
C CYS A 317 -10.44 23.56 -20.53
N CYS A 318 -11.31 23.14 -21.45
CA CYS A 318 -11.21 23.23 -22.91
C CYS A 318 -10.21 24.27 -23.45
N ARG A 319 -8.89 24.00 -23.39
CA ARG A 319 -7.89 24.83 -24.06
C ARG A 319 -7.91 24.39 -25.51
N PRO A 320 -8.20 25.29 -26.48
CA PRO A 320 -7.99 24.96 -27.88
C PRO A 320 -6.55 24.53 -28.01
N GLY A 321 -6.34 23.30 -28.49
CA GLY A 321 -5.01 22.74 -28.61
C GLY A 321 -4.15 23.70 -29.41
N ASN A 322 -3.16 24.32 -28.77
CA ASN A 322 -2.15 25.12 -29.45
C ASN A 322 -1.17 24.14 -30.14
N LYS A 323 -1.70 23.26 -30.99
CA LYS A 323 -0.93 22.54 -31.99
C LYS A 323 -0.56 23.58 -33.03
N TYR A 324 0.73 23.74 -33.27
CA TYR A 324 1.33 24.66 -34.24
C TYR A 324 1.33 26.13 -33.82
N ARG A 325 2.10 26.47 -32.78
CA ARG A 325 2.90 27.70 -32.88
C ARG A 325 4.00 27.44 -33.91
N VAL A 326 3.64 27.53 -35.19
CA VAL A 326 4.60 27.66 -36.29
C VAL A 326 5.49 28.83 -35.87
N ARG A 327 6.77 28.57 -35.59
CA ARG A 327 7.73 29.66 -35.38
C ARG A 327 7.70 30.49 -36.67
N PRO A 328 7.46 31.81 -36.62
CA PRO A 328 7.51 32.61 -37.83
C PRO A 328 8.90 32.44 -38.45
N ALA A 329 8.92 32.09 -39.74
CA ALA A 329 10.13 32.03 -40.53
C ALA A 329 10.84 33.39 -40.40
N ILE A 330 12.12 33.37 -40.05
CA ILE A 330 12.94 34.57 -40.01
C ILE A 330 13.33 34.85 -41.46
N THR A 331 12.64 35.79 -42.11
CA THR A 331 13.06 36.33 -43.40
C THR A 331 14.22 37.29 -43.16
N ILE A 332 15.43 36.93 -43.58
CA ILE A 332 16.57 37.85 -43.59
C ILE A 332 16.59 38.52 -44.96
N SER A 333 16.14 39.76 -45.02
CA SER A 333 16.18 40.60 -46.22
C SER A 333 17.57 41.24 -46.37
N GLY A 334 18.40 40.71 -47.27
CA GLY A 334 19.61 41.37 -47.77
C GLY A 334 19.39 41.88 -49.19
N PRO A 335 20.18 42.88 -49.66
CA PRO A 335 19.96 43.50 -50.97
C PRO A 335 20.11 42.46 -52.08
N GLY A 336 18.99 42.10 -52.69
CA GLY A 336 18.90 41.28 -53.90
C GLY A 336 18.62 39.77 -53.71
N ARG A 337 18.51 39.22 -52.49
CA ARG A 337 18.08 37.82 -52.29
C ARG A 337 17.30 37.62 -50.99
N GLU A 338 16.04 37.19 -51.11
CA GLU A 338 15.25 36.65 -50.00
C GLU A 338 15.56 35.16 -49.83
N PHE A 339 15.95 34.76 -48.62
CA PHE A 339 16.08 33.36 -48.24
C PHE A 339 15.10 33.03 -47.11
N THR A 340 14.16 32.13 -47.37
CA THR A 340 13.27 31.53 -46.37
C THR A 340 13.86 30.20 -45.91
N LEU A 341 14.36 30.14 -44.68
CA LEU A 341 14.79 28.90 -44.04
C LEU A 341 13.64 28.28 -43.24
N ASN A 342 13.10 27.15 -43.72
CA ASN A 342 12.23 26.29 -42.92
C ASN A 342 13.10 25.44 -42.00
N ALA A 343 12.99 25.65 -40.69
CA ALA A 343 13.60 24.75 -39.71
C ALA A 343 12.73 23.49 -39.60
N ASN A 344 13.25 22.35 -40.09
CA ASN A 344 12.64 21.03 -39.96
C ASN A 344 12.48 20.59 -38.50
#